data_AF-A0A970KB61-F1
#
_entry.id   AF-A0A970KB61-F1
#
_cell.length_a   1.000
_cell.length_b   1.000
_cell.length_c   1.000
_cell.angle_alpha   90.00
_cell.angle_beta   90.00
_cell.angle_gamma   90.00
#
_symmetry.space_group_name_H-M   'P 1'
#
loop_
_entity.id
_entity.type
_entity.pdbx_description
1 polymer ?
#
loop_
_entity_poly.entity_id
_entity_poly.type
_entity_poly.pdbx_seq_one_letter_code
_entity_poly.pdbx_strand_id
1 'polypeptide(L)' 'MNGDNILIKELATRINKLVNIPLINEQNEQAFFELIISILLGIFLDEVDKQLLK' A
#
# COMPACT_ATOMS: atom_id res chain seq x y z
N MET A 1 -9.44 -20.42 0.83
CA MET A 1 -9.10 -19.20 0.06
C MET A 1 -10.15 -18.16 0.41
N ASN A 2 -9.84 -17.09 1.17
CA ASN A 2 -10.67 -15.85 1.29
C ASN A 2 -10.23 -14.88 2.41
N GLY A 3 -9.29 -15.24 3.29
CA GLY A 3 -8.85 -14.36 4.40
C GLY A 3 -8.07 -13.12 3.93
N ASP A 4 -7.10 -13.32 3.04
CA ASP A 4 -6.16 -12.26 2.63
C ASP A 4 -6.84 -11.15 1.82
N ASN A 5 -7.86 -11.49 1.02
CA ASN A 5 -8.64 -10.53 0.24
C ASN A 5 -9.48 -9.59 1.10
N ILE A 6 -9.86 -9.98 2.33
CA ILE A 6 -10.72 -9.16 3.20
C ILE A 6 -9.88 -8.09 3.89
N LEU A 7 -8.71 -8.46 4.42
CA LEU A 7 -7.81 -7.54 5.12
C LEU A 7 -7.25 -6.47 4.19
N ILE A 8 -6.83 -6.87 2.99
CA ILE A 8 -6.33 -5.93 1.97
C ILE A 8 -7.42 -4.92 1.59
N LYS A 9 -8.67 -5.39 1.43
CA LYS A 9 -9.82 -4.54 1.06
C LYS A 9 -10.23 -3.57 2.16
N GLU A 10 -10.19 -3.99 3.43
CA GLU A 10 -10.46 -3.11 4.57
C GLU A 10 -9.39 -2.02 4.74
N LEU A 11 -8.11 -2.38 4.58
CA LEU A 11 -7.01 -1.43 4.68
C LEU A 11 -7.09 -0.38 3.57
N ALA A 12 -7.33 -0.81 2.32
CA ALA A 12 -7.53 0.10 1.20
C ALA A 12 -8.72 1.05 1.43
N THR A 13 -9.84 0.54 1.94
CA THR A 13 -11.04 1.36 2.25
C THR A 13 -10.76 2.40 3.34
N ARG A 14 -9.96 2.05 4.36
CA ARG A 14 -9.57 2.98 5.43
C ARG A 14 -8.62 4.06 4.93
N ILE A 15 -7.68 3.70 4.06
CA ILE A 15 -6.73 4.65 3.46
C ILE A 15 -7.47 5.63 2.54
N ASN A 16 -8.36 5.16 1.65
CA ASN A 16 -9.19 6.03 0.80
C ASN A 16 -10.07 7.00 1.60
N LYS A 17 -10.53 6.62 2.79
CA LYS A 17 -11.33 7.52 3.64
C LYS A 17 -10.49 8.53 4.42
N LEU A 18 -9.24 8.19 4.73
CA LEU A 18 -8.32 9.05 5.49
C LEU A 18 -7.56 10.04 4.60
N VAL A 19 -7.29 9.64 3.36
CA VAL A 19 -6.55 10.44 2.39
C VAL A 19 -7.45 10.60 1.17
N ASN A 20 -8.32 11.59 1.22
CA ASN A 20 -9.18 11.95 0.09
C ASN A 20 -8.35 12.91 -0.78
N ILE A 21 -7.64 12.43 -1.82
CA ILE A 21 -6.86 13.32 -2.70
C ILE A 21 -7.79 13.79 -3.85
N PRO A 22 -8.32 15.03 -3.81
CA PRO A 22 -9.39 15.46 -4.71
C PRO A 22 -8.92 15.80 -6.14
N LEU A 23 -7.70 15.41 -6.51
CA LEU A 23 -7.08 15.75 -7.80
C LEU A 23 -7.14 14.63 -8.83
N ILE A 24 -7.55 13.41 -8.45
CA ILE A 24 -7.51 12.24 -9.33
C ILE A 24 -8.75 11.37 -9.13
N ASN A 25 -9.22 10.68 -10.18
CA ASN A 25 -10.35 9.75 -10.07
C ASN A 25 -9.94 8.53 -9.20
N GLU A 26 -10.92 7.84 -8.60
CA GLU A 26 -10.67 6.74 -7.65
C GLU A 26 -9.76 5.63 -8.23
N GLN A 27 -9.87 5.33 -9.53
CA GLN A 27 -9.02 4.32 -10.19
C GLN A 27 -7.54 4.73 -10.24
N ASN A 28 -7.29 5.99 -10.58
CA ASN A 28 -5.93 6.51 -10.66
C ASN A 28 -5.36 6.76 -9.26
N GLU A 29 -6.19 7.15 -8.30
CA GLU A 29 -5.79 7.27 -6.90
C GLU A 29 -5.33 5.91 -6.35
N GLN A 30 -6.07 4.84 -6.64
CA GLN A 30 -5.66 3.49 -6.27
C GLN A 30 -4.33 3.08 -6.92
N ALA A 31 -4.18 3.28 -8.24
CA ALA A 31 -2.93 2.94 -8.94
C ALA A 31 -1.72 3.75 -8.40
N PHE A 32 -1.95 5.01 -8.03
CA PHE A 32 -0.95 5.86 -7.41
C PHE A 32 -0.54 5.34 -6.02
N PHE A 33 -1.51 5.01 -5.16
CA PHE A 33 -1.21 4.45 -3.85
C PHE A 33 -0.54 3.08 -3.94
N GLU A 34 -0.95 2.21 -4.87
CA GLU A 34 -0.30 0.91 -5.12
C GLU A 34 1.18 1.10 -5.50
N LEU A 35 1.49 2.08 -6.35
CA LEU A 35 2.88 2.40 -6.72
C LEU A 35 3.68 2.89 -5.51
N ILE A 36 3.16 3.85 -4.75
CA ILE A 36 3.84 4.41 -3.57
C ILE A 36 4.10 3.31 -2.53
N ILE A 37 3.11 2.48 -2.24
CA ILE A 37 3.24 1.39 -1.27
C ILE A 37 4.27 0.37 -1.74
N SER A 38 4.29 0.03 -3.04
CA SER A 38 5.28 -0.90 -3.59
C SER A 38 6.71 -0.39 -3.42
N ILE A 39 6.95 0.90 -3.64
CA ILE A 39 8.25 1.54 -3.43
C ILE A 39 8.65 1.49 -1.96
N LEU A 40 7.74 1.88 -1.05
CA LEU A 40 8.00 1.90 0.39
C LEU A 40 8.29 0.49 0.93
N LEU A 41 7.54 -0.52 0.49
CA LEU A 41 7.79 -1.91 0.86
C LEU A 41 9.13 -2.41 0.35
N GLY A 42 9.51 -2.07 -0.89
CA GLY A 42 10.82 -2.43 -1.43
C GLY A 42 11.97 -1.85 -0.61
N ILE A 43 11.89 -0.56 -0.25
CA ILE A 43 12.90 0.10 0.61
C ILE A 43 12.94 -0.54 2.00
N PHE A 44 11.76 -0.78 2.59
CA PHE A 44 11.67 -1.37 3.92
C PHE A 44 12.24 -2.79 3.97
N LEU A 45 11.89 -3.64 3.00
CA LEU A 45 12.41 -5.01 2.92
C LEU A 45 13.92 -5.04 2.67
N ASP A 46 14.43 -4.18 1.79
CA ASP A 46 15.88 -4.05 1.56
C ASP A 46 16.63 -3.62 2.84
N GLU A 47 16.05 -2.71 3.63
CA GLU A 47 16.62 -2.30 4.91
C GLU A 47 16.55 -3.43 5.96
N VAL A 48 15.44 -4.17 6.01
CA VAL A 48 15.31 -5.34 6.91
C VAL A 48 16.30 -6.44 6.54
N ASP A 49 16.47 -6.76 5.25
CA ASP A 49 17.44 -7.75 4.78
C ASP A 49 18.87 -7.36 5.17
N LYS A 50 19.24 -6.08 5.03
CA LYS A 50 20.54 -5.55 5.48
C LYS A 50 20.77 -5.70 6.98
N GLN A 51 19.73 -5.59 7.80
CA GLN A 51 19.82 -5.76 9.25
C GLN A 51 19.85 -7.23 9.67
N LEU A 52 19.18 -8.13 8.94
CA LEU A 52 19.16 -9.56 9.22
C LEU A 52 20.40 -10.31 8.72
N LEU A 53 21.05 -9.84 7.66
CA LEU A 53 22.30 -10.41 7.12
C LEU A 53 23.57 -9.91 7.83
N LYS A 54 23.42 -9.17 8.93
CA LYS A 54 24.51 -8.60 9.73
C LYS A 54 24.75 -9.42 11.01
#